data_AF-A0A4R2KRH6-F1
#
_entry.id   AF-A0A4R2KRH6-F1
#
_cell.length_a   1.000
_cell.length_b   1.000
_cell.length_c   1.000
_cell.angle_alpha   90.00
_cell.angle_beta   90.00
_cell.angle_gamma   90.00
#
_symmetry.space_group_name_H-M   'P 1'
#
loop_
_entity.id
_entity.type
_entity.pdbx_description
1 polymer ?
#
loop_
_entity_poly.entity_id
_entity_poly.type
_entity_poly.pdbx_seq_one_letter_code
_entity_poly.pdbx_strand_id
1 'polypeptide(L)'
;MDELESYFPGRHFTTDGHLVGSIGEVLAAAHYNLKLLPASIETHDAVACDGKMVQIKVTQGKSVGIRSEPEHLIVLKILKDGTTTELYNGPGKIAWNNSGNMQKNGQKNISTSKLTQLMKSICLSNRLPHVSL
;
A
#
# COMPACT_ATOMS: atom_id res chain seq x y z
N MET A 1 14.70 11.74 -7.43
CA MET A 1 14.06 13.07 -7.30
C MET A 1 15.07 14.08 -6.84
N ASP A 2 15.67 13.91 -5.65
CA ASP A 2 16.70 14.79 -5.11
C ASP A 2 17.86 15.06 -6.09
N GLU A 3 18.29 14.02 -6.82
CA GLU A 3 19.31 14.15 -7.86
C GLU A 3 18.86 15.00 -9.05
N LEU A 4 17.59 14.89 -9.47
CA LEU A 4 17.06 15.72 -10.56
C LEU A 4 16.82 17.16 -10.09
N GLU A 5 16.37 17.35 -8.85
CA GLU A 5 16.23 18.66 -8.23
C GLU A 5 17.58 19.37 -7.99
N SER A 6 18.67 18.60 -7.79
CA SER A 6 20.02 19.19 -7.70
C SER A 6 20.53 19.69 -9.06
N TYR A 7 20.19 18.99 -10.15
CA TYR A 7 20.47 19.46 -11.52
C TYR A 7 19.55 20.61 -11.97
N PHE A 8 18.35 20.74 -11.39
CA PHE A 8 17.38 21.79 -11.72
C PHE A 8 16.84 22.51 -10.46
N PRO A 9 17.64 23.38 -9.82
CA PRO A 9 17.24 24.06 -8.58
C PRO A 9 15.94 24.84 -8.73
N GLY A 10 15.03 24.67 -7.76
CA GLY A 10 13.72 25.34 -7.75
C GLY A 10 12.63 24.64 -8.59
N ARG A 11 12.96 23.60 -9.35
CA ARG A 11 11.97 22.77 -10.04
C ARG A 11 11.64 21.53 -9.23
N HIS A 12 10.44 21.46 -8.69
CA HIS A 12 9.97 20.25 -8.02
C HIS A 12 9.58 19.17 -9.02
N PHE A 13 10.03 17.95 -8.74
CA PHE A 13 9.65 16.77 -9.52
C PHE A 13 8.73 15.87 -8.69
N THR A 14 7.52 15.68 -9.18
CA THR A 14 6.54 14.74 -8.59
C THR A 14 6.48 13.48 -9.42
N THR A 15 6.44 12.33 -8.76
CA THR A 15 6.12 11.05 -9.41
C THR A 15 4.65 11.02 -9.78
N ASP A 16 4.35 10.42 -10.93
CA ASP A 16 2.98 10.10 -11.29
C ASP A 16 2.45 9.03 -10.32
N GLY A 17 1.43 9.39 -9.53
CA GLY A 17 0.87 8.52 -8.51
C GLY A 17 0.20 7.27 -9.06
N HIS A 18 -0.28 7.29 -10.31
CA HIS A 18 -0.85 6.12 -10.98
C HIS A 18 0.26 5.14 -11.36
N LEU A 19 1.33 5.63 -11.99
CA LEU A 19 2.47 4.78 -12.35
C LEU A 19 3.10 4.12 -11.11
N VAL A 20 3.30 4.90 -10.04
CA VAL A 20 3.81 4.38 -8.76
C VAL A 20 2.87 3.33 -8.16
N GLY A 21 1.56 3.53 -8.28
CA GLY A 21 0.54 2.56 -7.88
C GLY A 21 0.69 1.24 -8.62
N SER A 22 0.73 1.27 -9.96
CA SER A 22 0.85 0.06 -10.79
C SER A 22 2.16 -0.70 -10.56
N ILE A 23 3.29 0.00 -10.42
CA ILE A 23 4.57 -0.64 -10.06
C ILE A 23 4.45 -1.30 -8.68
N GLY A 24 3.83 -0.59 -7.74
CA GLY A 24 3.60 -1.08 -6.39
C GLY A 24 2.74 -2.35 -6.33
N GLU A 25 1.68 -2.43 -7.14
CA GLU A 25 0.82 -3.61 -7.28
C GLU A 25 1.59 -4.82 -7.80
N VAL A 26 2.41 -4.64 -8.84
CA VAL A 26 3.26 -5.71 -9.39
C VAL A 26 4.29 -6.20 -8.38
N LEU A 27 4.96 -5.27 -7.66
CA LEU A 27 5.92 -5.64 -6.62
C LEU A 27 5.26 -6.42 -5.48
N ALA A 28 4.10 -5.99 -5.02
CA ALA A 28 3.34 -6.72 -4.01
C ALA A 28 2.89 -8.09 -4.53
N ALA A 29 2.41 -8.19 -5.77
CA ALA A 29 2.02 -9.47 -6.36
C ALA A 29 3.18 -10.47 -6.39
N ALA A 30 4.37 -10.01 -6.78
CA ALA A 30 5.58 -10.82 -6.76
C ALA A 30 5.99 -11.22 -5.32
N HIS A 31 5.97 -10.28 -4.38
CA HIS A 31 6.42 -10.51 -2.99
C HIS A 31 5.49 -11.43 -2.19
N TYR A 32 4.19 -11.44 -2.47
CA TYR A 32 3.17 -12.15 -1.68
C TYR A 32 2.44 -13.25 -2.46
N ASN A 33 2.96 -13.64 -3.63
CA ASN A 33 2.34 -14.63 -4.53
C ASN A 33 0.87 -14.33 -4.85
N LEU A 34 0.57 -13.09 -5.25
CA LEU A 34 -0.80 -12.66 -5.54
C LEU A 34 -1.08 -12.75 -7.04
N LYS A 35 -2.32 -13.07 -7.36
CA LYS A 35 -2.85 -12.91 -8.72
C LYS A 35 -3.53 -11.54 -8.82
N LEU A 36 -2.96 -10.64 -9.62
CA LEU A 36 -3.58 -9.34 -9.90
C LEU A 36 -4.93 -9.53 -10.59
N LEU A 37 -5.90 -8.75 -10.17
CA LEU A 37 -7.22 -8.69 -10.77
C LEU A 37 -7.19 -7.78 -12.01
N PRO A 38 -8.10 -7.97 -12.98
CA PRO A 38 -8.27 -7.00 -14.05
C PRO A 38 -8.53 -5.61 -13.47
N ALA A 39 -8.05 -4.58 -14.17
CA ALA A 39 -8.40 -3.20 -13.83
C ALA A 39 -9.92 -3.06 -13.72
N SER A 40 -10.40 -2.29 -12.73
CA SER A 40 -11.82 -2.00 -12.45
C SER A 40 -12.60 -2.96 -11.54
N ILE A 41 -11.95 -3.87 -10.79
CA ILE A 41 -12.63 -4.49 -9.63
C ILE A 41 -12.66 -3.47 -8.47
N GLU A 42 -13.86 -3.19 -7.97
CA GLU A 42 -14.05 -2.22 -6.89
C GLU A 42 -13.35 -2.71 -5.61
N THR A 43 -12.58 -1.85 -4.96
CA THR A 43 -11.91 -2.06 -3.65
C THR A 43 -10.66 -2.97 -3.62
N HIS A 44 -10.46 -3.92 -4.53
CA HIS A 44 -9.35 -4.88 -4.42
C HIS A 44 -8.53 -4.98 -5.70
N ASP A 45 -7.22 -5.14 -5.56
CA ASP A 45 -6.28 -5.15 -6.69
C ASP A 45 -5.77 -6.56 -7.00
N ALA A 46 -5.86 -7.49 -6.03
CA ALA A 46 -5.34 -8.85 -6.19
C ALA A 46 -6.12 -9.88 -5.34
N VAL A 47 -5.90 -11.16 -5.64
CA VAL A 47 -6.36 -12.30 -4.85
C VAL A 47 -5.16 -13.16 -4.43
N ALA A 48 -5.13 -13.55 -3.15
CA ALA A 48 -4.11 -14.45 -2.61
C ALA A 48 -4.42 -15.92 -2.94
N CYS A 49 -3.45 -16.82 -2.73
CA CYS A 49 -3.61 -18.25 -3.04
C CYS A 49 -4.73 -18.94 -2.25
N ASP A 50 -5.06 -18.43 -1.06
CA ASP A 50 -6.16 -18.92 -0.21
C ASP A 50 -7.52 -18.30 -0.58
N GLY A 51 -7.59 -17.51 -1.66
CA GLY A 51 -8.81 -16.84 -2.13
C GLY A 51 -9.08 -15.49 -1.47
N LYS A 52 -8.26 -15.05 -0.52
CA LYS A 52 -8.43 -13.77 0.17
C LYS A 52 -8.29 -12.59 -0.79
N MET A 53 -9.24 -11.66 -0.77
CA MET A 53 -9.19 -10.44 -1.59
C MET A 53 -8.26 -9.40 -0.94
N VAL A 54 -7.34 -8.85 -1.73
CA VAL A 54 -6.27 -7.97 -1.24
C VAL A 54 -6.37 -6.60 -1.90
N GLN A 55 -6.46 -5.55 -1.07
CA GLN A 55 -6.16 -4.18 -1.50
C GLN A 55 -4.68 -3.89 -1.22
N ILE A 56 -3.99 -3.37 -2.21
CA ILE A 56 -2.62 -2.91 -2.19
C ILE A 56 -2.64 -1.37 -2.18
N LYS A 57 -1.86 -0.78 -1.28
CA LYS A 57 -1.58 0.66 -1.30
C LYS A 57 -0.09 0.89 -1.27
N VAL A 58 0.38 1.75 -2.17
CA VAL A 58 1.79 2.13 -2.23
C VAL A 58 1.91 3.64 -2.05
N THR A 59 2.90 4.06 -1.26
CA THR A 59 3.09 5.47 -0.95
C THR A 59 4.56 5.84 -0.82
N GLN A 60 4.89 7.07 -1.21
CA GLN A 60 6.15 7.73 -0.83
C GLN A 60 5.94 8.72 0.34
N GLY A 61 4.67 8.93 0.74
CA GLY A 61 4.26 9.93 1.71
C GLY A 61 4.22 9.45 3.16
N LYS A 62 3.37 10.13 3.94
CA LYS A 62 3.15 9.90 5.39
C LYS A 62 1.80 9.27 5.70
N SER A 63 0.97 9.03 4.70
CA SER A 63 -0.35 8.41 4.85
C SER A 63 -0.78 7.72 3.55
N VAL A 64 -1.78 6.85 3.68
CA VAL A 64 -2.55 6.29 2.57
C VAL A 64 -4.04 6.52 2.82
N GLY A 65 -4.80 6.66 1.74
CA GLY A 65 -6.25 6.74 1.78
C GLY A 65 -6.88 5.41 1.42
N ILE A 66 -7.92 5.03 2.14
CA ILE A 66 -8.69 3.80 1.94
C ILE A 66 -10.15 4.21 1.70
N ARG A 67 -10.77 3.74 0.61
CA ARG A 67 -12.14 4.13 0.21
C ARG A 67 -13.24 3.30 0.88
N SER A 68 -12.96 2.02 1.10
CA SER A 68 -13.88 1.01 1.63
C SER A 68 -13.10 0.02 2.49
N GLU A 69 -13.77 -0.71 3.39
CA GLU A 69 -13.13 -1.72 4.23
C GLU A 69 -12.61 -2.89 3.35
N PRO A 70 -11.29 -3.10 3.24
CA PRO A 70 -10.76 -4.23 2.49
C PRO A 70 -10.79 -5.49 3.36
N GLU A 71 -10.81 -6.66 2.73
CA GLU A 71 -10.68 -7.94 3.44
C GLU A 71 -9.26 -8.08 3.99
N HIS A 72 -8.26 -7.93 3.12
CA HIS A 72 -6.85 -7.83 3.49
C HIS A 72 -6.24 -6.55 2.93
N LEU A 73 -5.36 -5.91 3.70
CA LEU A 73 -4.64 -4.72 3.27
C LEU A 73 -3.14 -4.99 3.28
N ILE A 74 -2.48 -4.67 2.17
CA ILE A 74 -1.03 -4.54 2.08
C ILE A 74 -0.71 -3.07 1.85
N VAL A 75 0.18 -2.51 2.67
CA VAL A 75 0.70 -1.16 2.47
C VAL A 75 2.21 -1.20 2.37
N LEU A 76 2.74 -0.78 1.21
CA LEU A 76 4.17 -0.65 0.97
C LEU A 76 4.58 0.82 0.94
N LYS A 77 5.77 1.11 1.47
CA LYS A 77 6.44 2.40 1.29
C LYS A 77 7.58 2.25 0.31
N ILE A 78 7.58 3.06 -0.75
CA ILE A 78 8.74 3.18 -1.64
C ILE A 78 9.68 4.24 -1.05
N LEU A 79 10.93 3.84 -0.82
CA LEU A 79 12.02 4.70 -0.36
C LEU A 79 12.66 5.44 -1.54
N LYS A 80 13.51 6.42 -1.24
CA LYS A 80 14.15 7.27 -2.26
C LYS A 80 15.09 6.49 -3.19
N ASP A 81 15.68 5.41 -2.69
CA ASP A 81 16.55 4.49 -3.43
C ASP A 81 15.76 3.46 -4.27
N GLY A 82 14.42 3.55 -4.27
CA GLY A 82 13.55 2.62 -4.99
C GLY A 82 13.23 1.33 -4.23
N THR A 83 13.85 1.09 -3.08
CA THR A 83 13.52 -0.09 -2.25
C THR A 83 12.15 0.07 -1.59
N THR A 84 11.52 -1.04 -1.22
CA THR A 84 10.22 -1.05 -0.55
C THR A 84 10.30 -1.53 0.88
N THR A 85 9.54 -0.89 1.77
CA THR A 85 9.32 -1.37 3.14
C THR A 85 7.85 -1.72 3.35
N GLU A 86 7.58 -2.88 3.95
CA GLU A 86 6.24 -3.26 4.38
C GLU A 86 5.82 -2.42 5.60
N LEU A 87 4.76 -1.62 5.45
CA LEU A 87 4.19 -0.84 6.55
C LEU A 87 3.05 -1.60 7.25
N TYR A 88 2.31 -2.40 6.50
CA TYR A 88 1.18 -3.17 7.00
C TYR A 88 0.87 -4.34 6.07
N ASN A 89 0.58 -5.50 6.65
CA ASN A 89 0.09 -6.68 5.97
C ASN A 89 -0.81 -7.42 6.96
N GLY A 90 -2.12 -7.35 6.74
CA GLY A 90 -3.07 -7.93 7.68
C GLY A 90 -4.55 -7.64 7.37
N PRO A 91 -5.46 -8.03 8.28
CA PRO A 91 -6.89 -7.83 8.10
C PRO A 91 -7.27 -6.36 7.90
N GLY A 92 -7.93 -6.05 6.79
CA GLY A 92 -8.22 -4.67 6.41
C GLY A 92 -9.10 -3.92 7.41
N LYS A 93 -10.01 -4.64 8.08
CA LYS A 93 -10.84 -4.12 9.19
C LYS A 93 -10.06 -3.40 10.28
N ILE A 94 -8.88 -3.90 10.64
CA ILE A 94 -8.06 -3.30 11.71
C ILE A 94 -7.55 -1.93 11.27
N ALA A 95 -7.02 -1.82 10.05
CA ALA A 95 -6.58 -0.56 9.49
C ALA A 95 -7.77 0.40 9.27
N TRP A 96 -8.89 -0.10 8.75
CA TRP A 96 -10.11 0.67 8.50
C TRP A 96 -10.66 1.34 9.77
N ASN A 97 -10.79 0.57 10.86
CA ASN A 97 -11.30 1.08 12.14
C ASN A 97 -10.35 2.05 12.84
N ASN A 98 -9.04 1.98 12.53
CA ASN A 98 -8.03 2.89 13.06
C ASN A 98 -7.74 4.07 12.12
N SER A 99 -8.42 4.15 10.97
CA SER A 99 -8.30 5.27 10.04
C SER A 99 -9.18 6.43 10.49
N GLY A 100 -8.81 7.65 10.09
CA GLY A 100 -9.56 8.87 10.41
C GLY A 100 -10.97 8.89 9.81
N ASN A 101 -11.67 10.02 10.00
CA ASN A 101 -13.01 10.20 9.43
C ASN A 101 -12.98 10.19 7.90
N MET A 102 -14.11 9.82 7.30
CA MET A 102 -14.30 9.89 5.86
C MET A 102 -14.10 11.33 5.38
N GLN A 103 -13.20 11.54 4.42
CA GLN A 103 -12.92 12.84 3.82
C GLN A 103 -13.84 13.10 2.63
N LYS A 104 -13.90 14.35 2.15
CA LYS A 104 -14.75 14.75 1.00
C LYS A 104 -14.46 13.96 -0.29
N ASN A 105 -13.25 13.42 -0.43
CA ASN A 105 -12.83 12.60 -1.56
C ASN A 105 -13.20 11.10 -1.41
N GLY A 106 -14.04 10.76 -0.42
CA GLY A 106 -14.49 9.40 -0.17
C GLY A 106 -13.41 8.47 0.39
N GLN A 107 -12.36 9.00 1.03
CA GLN A 107 -11.30 8.20 1.63
C GLN A 107 -11.17 8.45 3.14
N LYS A 108 -10.90 7.39 3.90
CA LYS A 108 -10.36 7.48 5.26
C LYS A 108 -8.84 7.44 5.18
N ASN A 109 -8.17 8.42 5.77
CA ASN A 109 -6.71 8.46 5.80
C ASN A 109 -6.17 7.75 7.05
N ILE A 110 -5.07 7.02 6.88
CA ILE A 110 -4.29 6.44 7.97
C ILE A 110 -2.81 6.73 7.76
N SER A 111 -2.10 7.11 8.84
CA SER A 111 -0.68 7.43 8.75
C SER A 111 0.19 6.19 8.64
N THR A 112 1.35 6.32 8.00
CA THR A 112 2.34 5.25 7.91
C THR A 112 2.87 4.83 9.28
N SER A 113 2.96 5.77 10.23
CA SER A 113 3.35 5.50 11.62
C SER A 113 2.31 4.63 12.34
N LYS A 114 1.02 4.93 12.18
CA LYS A 114 -0.07 4.14 12.77
C LYS A 114 -0.14 2.75 12.15
N LEU A 115 0.00 2.64 10.83
CA LEU A 115 0.09 1.34 10.14
C LEU A 115 1.23 0.47 10.70
N THR A 116 2.43 1.04 10.82
CA THR A 116 3.59 0.34 11.37
C THR A 116 3.36 -0.08 12.83
N GLN A 117 2.68 0.75 13.63
CA GLN A 117 2.30 0.41 15.00
C GLN A 117 1.30 -0.75 15.04
N LEU A 118 0.25 -0.71 14.21
CA LEU A 118 -0.75 -1.77 14.12
C LEU A 118 -0.13 -3.09 13.69
N MET A 119 0.80 -3.05 12.72
CA MET A 119 1.51 -4.22 12.22
C MET A 119 2.16 -5.04 13.34
N LYS A 120 2.71 -4.39 14.38
CA LYS A 120 3.30 -5.08 15.55
C LYS A 120 2.33 -5.99 16.30
N SER A 121 1.03 -5.72 16.21
CA SER A 121 -0.03 -6.52 16.85
C SER A 121 -0.64 -7.59 15.95
N ILE A 122 -0.30 -7.62 14.65
CA ILE A 122 -0.83 -8.62 13.72
C ILE A 122 -0.04 -9.92 13.86
N CYS A 123 -0.70 -10.99 14.30
CA CYS A 123 -0.11 -12.34 14.32
C CYS A 123 0.36 -12.77 12.94
N LEU A 124 1.47 -13.53 12.85
CA LEU A 124 2.02 -13.99 11.58
C LEU A 124 1.03 -14.79 10.73
N SER A 125 0.15 -15.58 11.36
CA SER A 125 -0.92 -16.33 10.67
C SER A 125 -1.96 -15.44 9.98
N ASN A 126 -2.06 -14.17 10.38
CA ASN A 126 -2.95 -13.19 9.77
C ASN A 126 -2.22 -12.31 8.74
N ARG A 127 -0.95 -12.60 8.44
CA ARG A 127 -0.17 -11.91 7.40
C ARG A 127 -0.03 -12.83 6.20
N LEU A 128 0.02 -12.24 5.02
CA LEU A 128 0.37 -12.99 3.81
C LEU A 128 1.88 -13.28 3.83
N PRO A 129 2.31 -14.52 3.52
CA PRO A 129 3.71 -14.90 3.55
C PRO A 129 4.49 -14.19 2.45
N HIS A 130 5.77 -13.96 2.70
CA HIS A 130 6.69 -13.50 1.68
C HIS A 130 7.17 -14.69 0.84
N VAL A 131 7.30 -14.49 -0.46
CA VAL A 131 8.00 -15.41 -1.34
C VAL A 131 9.45 -14.95 -1.43
N SER A 132 10.40 -15.86 -1.27
CA SER A 132 11.78 -15.59 -1.69
C SER A 132 11.80 -15.51 -3.21
N LEU A 133 12.12 -14.33 -3.74
CA LEU A 133 12.45 -14.15 -5.16
C LEU A 133 13.85 -14.72 -5.45
#